data_AF-A0A9D9DEY9-F1
#
_entry.id   AF-A0A9D9DEY9-F1
#
_cell.length_a   1.000
_cell.length_b   1.000
_cell.length_c   1.000
_cell.angle_alpha   90.00
_cell.angle_beta   90.00
_cell.angle_gamma   90.00
#
_symmetry.space_group_name_H-M   'P 1'
#
loop_
_entity.id
_entity.type
_entity.pdbx_description
1 polymer ?
#
loop_
_entity_poly.entity_id
_entity_poly.type
_entity_poly.pdbx_seq_one_letter_code
_entity_poly.pdbx_strand_id
1 'polypeptide(L)'
;MKNESVETNVKMRVAQSVLMRAFVVNTLFVLLVWLLTFIPGFIFMGVLLTGVSAPVFYVYAIGALAVWGLAGVILFLVPAIAVWWARKKK
;
A
#
# COMPACT_ATOMS: atom_id res chain seq x y z
N MET A 1 -33.78 -11.95 -11.22
CA MET A 1 -32.87 -12.92 -10.56
C MET A 1 -31.63 -13.31 -11.37
N LYS A 2 -31.70 -13.90 -12.58
CA LYS A 2 -30.47 -14.33 -13.31
C LYS A 2 -29.54 -13.15 -13.68
N ASN A 3 -30.10 -12.00 -14.08
CA ASN A 3 -29.33 -10.81 -14.47
C ASN A 3 -28.64 -10.11 -13.28
N GLU A 4 -29.25 -10.08 -12.09
CA GLU A 4 -28.66 -9.47 -10.89
C GLU A 4 -27.42 -10.23 -10.40
N SER A 5 -27.43 -11.56 -10.53
CA SER A 5 -26.28 -12.39 -10.14
C SER A 5 -25.05 -12.14 -11.01
N VAL A 6 -25.27 -11.87 -12.31
CA VAL A 6 -24.21 -11.56 -13.28
C VAL A 6 -23.64 -10.17 -13.01
N GLU A 7 -24.50 -9.17 -12.83
CA GLU A 7 -24.08 -7.80 -12.56
C GLU A 7 -23.27 -7.68 -11.25
N THR A 8 -23.71 -8.38 -10.20
CA THR A 8 -23.00 -8.38 -8.91
C THR A 8 -21.61 -9.03 -9.04
N ASN A 9 -21.49 -10.13 -9.80
CA ASN A 9 -20.20 -10.78 -10.05
C ASN A 9 -19.21 -9.90 -10.83
N VAL A 10 -19.72 -9.14 -11.82
CA VAL A 10 -18.91 -8.17 -12.58
C VAL A 10 -18.43 -7.05 -11.66
N LYS A 11 -19.31 -6.47 -10.83
CA LYS A 11 -18.94 -5.43 -9.85
C LYS A 11 -17.86 -5.91 -8.87
N MET A 12 -17.99 -7.12 -8.33
CA MET A 12 -16.96 -7.71 -7.45
C MET A 12 -15.62 -7.93 -8.18
N ARG A 13 -15.64 -8.33 -9.45
CA ARG A 13 -14.42 -8.49 -10.26
C ARG A 13 -13.70 -7.17 -10.46
N VAL A 14 -14.45 -6.12 -10.77
CA VAL A 14 -13.91 -4.76 -10.90
C VAL A 14 -13.34 -4.29 -9.57
N ALA A 15 -14.10 -4.42 -8.47
CA ALA A 15 -13.64 -4.03 -7.13
C ALA A 15 -12.32 -4.73 -6.74
N GLN A 16 -12.21 -6.05 -6.95
CA GLN A 16 -10.95 -6.76 -6.69
C GLN A 16 -9.81 -6.22 -7.56
N SER A 17 -10.06 -5.94 -8.84
CA SER A 17 -9.01 -5.41 -9.73
C SER A 17 -8.52 -4.03 -9.30
N VAL A 18 -9.42 -3.17 -8.80
CA VAL A 18 -9.08 -1.84 -8.28
C VAL A 18 -8.27 -1.97 -7.00
N LEU A 19 -8.69 -2.82 -6.06
CA LEU A 19 -7.96 -3.05 -4.81
C LEU A 19 -6.56 -3.62 -5.06
N MET A 20 -6.42 -4.57 -5.99
CA MET A 20 -5.10 -5.10 -6.37
C MET A 20 -4.22 -4.02 -7.02
N ARG A 21 -4.76 -3.20 -7.92
CA ARG A 21 -4.00 -2.09 -8.52
C ARG A 21 -3.58 -1.06 -7.46
N ALA A 22 -4.48 -0.71 -6.54
CA ALA A 22 -4.17 0.19 -5.43
C ALA A 22 -3.06 -0.37 -4.53
N PHE A 23 -3.09 -1.67 -4.23
CA PHE A 23 -2.01 -2.34 -3.50
C PHE A 23 -0.68 -2.25 -4.24
N VAL A 24 -0.65 -2.59 -5.54
CA VAL A 24 0.57 -2.54 -6.36
C VAL A 24 1.14 -1.12 -6.41
N VAL A 25 0.30 -0.11 -6.64
CA VAL A 25 0.73 1.29 -6.64
C VAL A 25 1.28 1.70 -5.28
N ASN A 26 0.60 1.33 -4.18
CA ASN A 26 1.09 1.58 -2.83
C ASN A 26 2.46 0.93 -2.58
N THR A 27 2.64 -0.33 -2.98
CA THR A 27 3.93 -1.03 -2.85
C THR A 27 5.03 -0.33 -3.65
N LEU A 28 4.75 0.13 -4.87
CA LEU A 28 5.71 0.89 -5.67
C LEU A 28 6.10 2.20 -4.97
N PHE A 29 5.15 2.92 -4.39
CA PHE A 29 5.46 4.13 -3.62
C PHE A 29 6.32 3.84 -2.39
N VAL A 30 5.99 2.79 -1.62
CA VAL A 30 6.81 2.38 -0.46
C VAL A 30 8.23 2.03 -0.89
N LEU A 31 8.40 1.30 -1.99
CA LEU A 31 9.72 0.96 -2.53
C LEU A 31 10.49 2.20 -3.02
N LEU A 32 9.82 3.13 -3.71
CA LEU A 32 10.44 4.37 -4.15
C LEU A 32 10.93 5.20 -2.97
N VAL A 33 10.09 5.40 -1.95
CA VAL A 33 10.48 6.16 -0.76
C VAL A 33 11.56 5.43 0.03
N TRP A 34 11.51 4.09 0.11
CA TRP A 34 12.58 3.29 0.69
C TRP A 34 13.91 3.49 -0.07
N LEU A 35 13.91 3.51 -1.41
CA LEU A 35 15.11 3.81 -2.20
C LEU A 35 15.67 5.22 -1.91
N LEU A 36 14.79 6.21 -1.68
CA LEU A 36 15.22 7.56 -1.31
C LEU A 36 15.97 7.58 0.03
N THR A 37 15.73 6.63 0.94
CA THR A 37 16.46 6.56 2.22
C THR A 37 17.95 6.24 2.05
N PHE A 38 18.37 5.68 0.91
CA PHE A 38 19.78 5.43 0.59
C PHE A 38 20.50 6.65 0.02
N ILE A 39 19.76 7.71 -0.33
CA ILE A 39 20.35 8.94 -0.88
C ILE A 39 20.74 9.84 0.30
N PRO A 40 22.04 10.08 0.54
CA PRO A 40 22.50 10.85 1.70
C PRO A 40 21.92 12.28 1.74
N GLY A 41 21.72 12.89 0.56
CA GLY A 41 21.10 14.21 0.44
C GLY A 41 19.66 14.25 0.97
N PHE A 42 18.90 13.16 0.83
CA PHE A 42 17.54 13.09 1.34
C PHE A 42 17.51 13.01 2.88
N ILE A 43 18.42 12.20 3.46
CA ILE A 43 18.61 12.13 4.91
C ILE A 43 19.05 13.48 5.46
N PHE A 44 20.00 14.16 4.79
CA PHE A 44 20.46 15.49 5.18
C PHE A 44 19.34 16.53 5.17
N MET A 45 18.53 16.54 4.11
CA MET A 45 17.36 17.43 4.04
C MET A 45 16.35 17.11 5.16
N GLY A 46 16.12 15.83 5.46
CA GLY A 46 15.30 15.40 6.59
C GLY A 46 15.79 15.94 7.93
N VAL A 47 17.10 15.86 8.18
CA VAL A 47 17.76 16.43 9.36
C VAL A 47 17.59 17.95 9.43
N LEU A 48 17.80 18.66 8.32
CA LEU A 48 17.62 20.12 8.27
C LEU A 48 16.18 20.55 8.57
N LEU A 49 15.19 19.82 8.05
CA LEU A 49 13.78 20.15 8.22
C LEU A 49 13.25 19.82 9.62
N THR A 50 13.76 18.77 10.24
CA THR A 50 13.24 18.26 11.52
C THR A 50 14.08 18.66 12.73
N GLY A 51 15.34 19.07 12.51
CA GLY A 51 16.29 19.38 13.58
C GLY A 51 16.78 18.16 14.37
N VAL A 52 16.36 16.93 14.01
CA VAL A 52 16.81 15.69 14.67
C VAL A 52 18.05 15.13 14.00
N SER A 53 18.83 14.33 14.74
CA SER A 53 20.03 13.70 14.20
C SER A 53 19.71 12.71 13.08
N ALA A 54 20.65 12.52 12.14
CA ALA A 54 20.48 11.62 11.00
C ALA A 54 20.06 10.18 11.38
N PRO A 55 20.63 9.54 12.43
CA PRO A 55 20.21 8.21 12.84
C PRO A 55 18.75 8.18 13.33
N VAL A 56 18.33 9.21 14.06
CA VAL A 56 16.98 9.32 14.61
C VAL A 56 15.97 9.52 13.47
N PHE A 57 16.27 10.41 12.53
CA PHE A 57 15.45 10.61 11.33
C PHE A 57 15.30 9.33 10.52
N TYR A 58 16.39 8.59 10.30
CA TYR A 58 16.39 7.34 9.55
C TYR A 58 15.49 6.28 10.18
N VAL A 59 15.57 6.11 11.52
CA VAL A 59 14.72 5.17 12.25
C VAL A 59 13.24 5.53 12.12
N TYR A 60 12.90 6.82 12.27
CA TYR A 60 11.51 7.26 12.09
C TYR A 60 11.02 7.08 10.66
N ALA A 61 11.85 7.38 9.66
CA ALA A 61 11.50 7.22 8.24
C ALA A 61 11.20 5.76 7.91
N ILE A 62 12.05 4.82 8.36
CA ILE A 62 11.82 3.38 8.16
C ILE A 62 10.60 2.90 8.93
N GLY A 63 10.43 3.33 10.19
CA GLY A 63 9.26 2.98 10.98
C GLY A 63 7.95 3.44 10.33
N ALA A 64 7.90 4.69 9.85
CA ALA A 64 6.76 5.23 9.12
C ALA A 64 6.50 4.46 7.82
N LEU A 65 7.55 4.10 7.06
CA LEU A 65 7.42 3.28 5.86
C LEU A 65 6.87 1.89 6.14
N ALA A 66 7.32 1.25 7.22
CA ALA A 66 6.83 -0.06 7.62
C ALA A 66 5.34 -0.01 7.98
N VAL A 67 4.92 0.99 8.76
CA VAL A 67 3.51 1.21 9.12
C VAL A 67 2.67 1.49 7.87
N TRP A 68 3.14 2.36 6.97
CA TRP A 68 2.46 2.67 5.72
C TRP A 68 2.33 1.44 4.80
N GLY A 69 3.39 0.64 4.68
CA GLY A 69 3.37 -0.61 3.93
C GLY A 69 2.36 -1.61 4.49
N LEU A 70 2.34 -1.78 5.82
CA LEU A 70 1.35 -2.63 6.50
C LEU A 70 -0.07 -2.13 6.31
N ALA A 71 -0.30 -0.81 6.38
CA ALA A 71 -1.60 -0.23 6.09
C ALA A 71 -2.07 -0.57 4.66
N GLY A 72 -1.17 -0.53 3.68
CA GLY A 72 -1.48 -0.97 2.32
C GLY A 72 -1.90 -2.43 2.22
N VAL A 73 -1.24 -3.33 2.97
CA VAL A 73 -1.64 -4.74 3.04
C VAL A 73 -3.05 -4.89 3.62
N ILE A 74 -3.32 -4.23 4.75
CA ILE A 74 -4.59 -4.34 5.48
C ILE A 74 -5.73 -3.70 4.69
N LEU A 75 -5.51 -2.55 4.07
CA LEU A 75 -6.56 -1.78 3.40
C LEU A 75 -6.82 -2.21 1.96
N PHE A 76 -5.84 -2.80 1.28
CA PHE A 76 -5.97 -3.14 -0.15
C PHE A 76 -5.85 -4.64 -0.41
N LEU A 77 -4.78 -5.29 0.06
CA LEU A 77 -4.52 -6.70 -0.25
C LEU A 77 -5.51 -7.65 0.44
N VAL A 78 -5.74 -7.46 1.74
CA VAL A 78 -6.67 -8.30 2.51
C VAL A 78 -8.09 -8.23 1.93
N PRO A 79 -8.67 -7.05 1.66
CA PRO A 79 -9.97 -6.94 1.00
C PRO A 79 -9.99 -7.55 -0.41
N ALA A 80 -8.91 -7.40 -1.20
CA ALA A 80 -8.84 -8.00 -2.53
C ALA A 80 -8.90 -9.54 -2.47
N ILE A 81 -8.21 -10.14 -1.51
CA ILE A 81 -8.23 -11.60 -1.28
C ILE A 81 -9.62 -12.03 -0.77
N ALA A 82 -10.22 -11.27 0.14
CA ALA A 82 -11.56 -11.56 0.64
C ALA A 82 -12.60 -11.57 -0.50
N VAL A 83 -12.56 -10.60 -1.41
CA VAL A 83 -13.43 -10.55 -2.59
C VAL A 83 -13.16 -11.72 -3.52
N TRP A 84 -11.90 -12.14 -3.70
CA TRP A 84 -11.56 -13.32 -4.50
C TRP A 84 -12.16 -14.60 -3.94
N TRP A 85 -12.03 -14.82 -2.63
CA TRP A 85 -12.64 -15.96 -1.94
C TRP A 85 -14.16 -15.94 -2.02
N ALA A 86 -14.79 -14.77 -1.84
CA ALA A 86 -16.24 -14.63 -1.96
C ALA A 86 -16.73 -15.01 -3.37
N ARG A 87 -15.97 -14.70 -4.41
CA ARG A 87 -16.28 -15.09 -5.80
C ARG A 87 -16.05 -16.57 -6.09
N LYS A 88 -15.11 -17.24 -5.41
CA LYS A 88 -14.86 -18.68 -5.57
C LYS A 88 -15.87 -19.57 -4.84
N LYS A 89 -16.53 -19.06 -3.79
CA LYS A 89 -17.56 -19.78 -3.03
C LYS A 89 -18.97 -19.65 -3.62
N LYS A 90 -19.19 -18.75 -4.59
CA LYS A 90 -20.44 -18.62 -5.36
C LYS A 90 -20.35 -19.41 -6.66
#